data_AF-A0A3D5LIN7-F1
#
_entry.id   AF-A0A3D5LIN7-F1
#
_cell.length_a   1.000
_cell.length_b   1.000
_cell.length_c   1.000
_cell.angle_alpha   90.00
_cell.angle_beta   90.00
_cell.angle_gamma   90.00
#
_symmetry.space_group_name_H-M   'P 1'
#
loop_
_entity.id
_entity.type
_entity.pdbx_description
1 polymer ?
#
loop_
_entity_poly.entity_id
_entity_poly.type
_entity_poly.pdbx_seq_one_letter_code
_entity_poly.pdbx_strand_id
1 'polypeptide(L)'
;MKTEYQIIAVDFDGTLCTDCFPKIGQPNTALIELLKGLRRQGRQIILWTCRCGNQLEEAVEWCRKWELEFDAVNENLPEIIERYGSDGRKIYADVYIDDKSCFPWEVKKDEKVGL
;
A
#
# COMPACT_ATOMS: atom_id res chain seq x y z
N MET A 1 15.94 16.89 -10.26
CA MET A 1 14.48 16.94 -10.02
C MET A 1 14.17 15.89 -8.97
N LYS A 2 13.47 16.24 -7.88
CA LYS A 2 12.95 15.22 -6.97
C LYS A 2 11.90 14.43 -7.75
N THR A 3 11.99 13.11 -7.73
CA THR A 3 10.97 12.24 -8.29
C THR A 3 9.69 12.49 -7.50
N GLU A 4 8.66 13.06 -8.13
CA GLU A 4 7.36 13.23 -7.50
C GLU A 4 6.65 11.88 -7.53
N TYR A 5 6.54 11.21 -6.39
CA TYR A 5 5.79 9.97 -6.26
C TYR A 5 4.29 10.23 -6.56
N GLN A 6 3.78 9.68 -7.66
CA GLN A 6 2.40 9.86 -8.11
C GLN A 6 1.50 8.70 -7.67
N ILE A 7 1.99 7.46 -7.80
CA ILE A 7 1.24 6.24 -7.48
C ILE A 7 1.88 5.58 -6.26
N ILE A 8 1.09 5.38 -5.22
CA ILE A 8 1.53 4.78 -3.95
C ILE A 8 0.73 3.51 -3.71
N ALA A 9 1.41 2.37 -3.62
CA ALA A 9 0.82 1.13 -3.14
C ALA A 9 1.07 1.01 -1.64
N VAL A 10 0.04 0.73 -0.87
CA VAL A 10 0.13 0.59 0.59
C VAL A 10 -0.48 -0.73 1.05
N ASP A 11 0.27 -1.46 1.87
CA ASP A 11 -0.19 -2.66 2.54
C ASP A 11 -1.20 -2.36 3.67
N PHE A 12 -1.96 -3.36 4.08
CA PHE A 12 -2.95 -3.26 5.14
C PHE A 12 -2.47 -3.77 6.51
N ASP A 13 -2.15 -5.06 6.62
CA ASP A 13 -1.91 -5.75 7.89
C ASP A 13 -0.45 -5.60 8.33
N GLY A 14 -0.22 -4.87 9.42
CA GLY A 14 1.13 -4.47 9.84
C GLY A 14 1.51 -3.06 9.37
N THR A 15 0.78 -2.52 8.38
CA THR A 15 1.06 -1.22 7.76
C THR A 15 0.02 -0.16 8.13
N LEU A 16 -1.21 -0.26 7.60
CA LEU A 16 -2.33 0.65 7.92
C LEU A 16 -2.94 0.38 9.29
N CYS A 17 -2.82 -0.86 9.77
CA CYS A 17 -3.18 -1.25 11.12
C CYS A 17 -2.16 -2.27 11.66
N THR A 18 -2.17 -2.52 12.97
CA THR A 18 -1.33 -3.60 13.54
C THR A 18 -1.76 -4.95 12.98
N ASP A 19 -0.81 -5.84 12.67
CA ASP A 19 -1.12 -7.19 12.18
C ASP A 19 -1.90 -7.98 13.23
N CYS A 20 -3.17 -8.27 12.92
CA CYS A 20 -4.11 -8.99 13.77
C CYS A 20 -4.94 -9.98 12.96
N PHE A 21 -4.47 -10.36 11.76
CA PHE A 21 -5.22 -11.22 10.84
C PHE A 21 -5.71 -12.50 11.57
N PRO A 22 -6.99 -12.92 11.41
CA PRO A 22 -7.98 -12.41 10.44
C PRO A 22 -8.74 -11.14 10.89
N LYS A 23 -8.56 -10.66 12.12
CA LYS A 23 -9.21 -9.44 12.62
C LYS A 23 -8.48 -8.20 12.10
N ILE A 24 -9.05 -7.03 12.31
CA ILE A 24 -8.39 -5.74 12.03
C ILE A 24 -7.80 -5.19 13.32
N GLY A 25 -6.54 -4.78 13.27
CA GLY A 25 -5.80 -4.27 14.41
C GLY A 25 -6.06 -2.79 14.73
N GLN A 26 -5.19 -2.23 15.59
CA GLN A 26 -5.23 -0.81 15.92
C GLN A 26 -4.76 0.03 14.72
N PRO A 27 -5.38 1.18 14.45
CA PRO A 27 -5.05 2.04 13.32
C PRO A 27 -3.65 2.65 13.45
N ASN A 28 -2.92 2.70 12.34
CA ASN A 28 -1.77 3.58 12.18
C ASN A 28 -2.24 4.98 11.75
N THR A 29 -2.78 5.76 12.69
CA THR A 29 -3.41 7.06 12.41
C THR A 29 -2.46 8.05 11.72
N ALA A 30 -1.18 8.02 12.05
CA ALA A 30 -0.18 8.88 11.43
C ALA A 30 -0.01 8.57 9.92
N LEU A 31 0.08 7.29 9.55
CA LEU A 31 0.15 6.89 8.14
C LEU A 31 -1.14 7.20 7.39
N ILE A 32 -2.29 6.95 8.02
CA ILE A 32 -3.60 7.24 7.41
C ILE A 32 -3.73 8.74 7.09
N GLU A 33 -3.40 9.62 8.04
CA GLU A 33 -3.46 11.07 7.81
C GLU A 33 -2.45 11.55 6.76
N LEU A 34 -1.27 10.92 6.70
CA LEU A 34 -0.30 11.17 5.62
C LEU A 34 -0.91 10.83 4.26
N LEU A 35 -1.49 9.65 4.09
CA LEU A 35 -2.09 9.21 2.83
C LEU A 35 -3.26 10.10 2.41
N LYS A 36 -4.13 10.49 3.35
CA LYS A 36 -5.19 11.49 3.10
C LYS A 36 -4.62 12.81 2.60
N GLY A 37 -3.52 13.28 3.21
CA GLY A 37 -2.80 14.46 2.75
C GLY A 37 -2.23 14.32 1.34
N LEU A 38 -1.66 13.16 1.01
CA LEU A 38 -1.10 12.86 -0.31
C LEU A 38 -2.20 12.79 -1.38
N ARG A 39 -3.37 12.20 -1.08
CA ARG A 39 -4.56 12.23 -1.95
C ARG A 39 -5.00 13.65 -2.26
N ARG A 40 -5.09 14.51 -1.25
CA ARG A 40 -5.44 15.94 -1.43
C ARG A 40 -4.46 16.70 -2.32
N GLN A 41 -3.23 16.19 -2.47
CA GLN A 41 -2.21 16.75 -3.34
C GLN A 41 -2.21 16.12 -4.75
N GLY A 42 -3.20 15.28 -5.07
CA GLY A 42 -3.37 14.68 -6.40
C GLY A 42 -2.67 13.34 -6.59
N ARG A 43 -2.13 12.72 -5.53
CA ARG A 43 -1.50 11.40 -5.61
C ARG A 43 -2.54 10.30 -5.56
N GLN A 44 -2.28 9.25 -6.32
CA GLN A 44 -3.12 8.07 -6.38
C GLN A 44 -2.64 7.02 -5.39
N ILE A 45 -3.56 6.47 -4.61
CA ILE A 45 -3.29 5.48 -3.57
C ILE A 45 -4.01 4.19 -3.93
N ILE A 46 -3.26 3.09 -3.97
CA ILE A 46 -3.74 1.74 -4.22
C ILE A 46 -3.62 0.93 -2.92
N LEU A 47 -4.72 0.34 -2.45
CA LEU A 47 -4.64 -0.66 -1.39
C LEU A 47 -4.08 -1.94 -2.00
N TRP A 48 -2.94 -2.41 -1.50
CA TRP A 48 -2.29 -3.62 -1.98
C TRP A 48 -2.09 -4.62 -0.83
N THR A 49 -3.02 -5.54 -0.66
CA THR A 49 -3.11 -6.44 0.49
C THR A 49 -3.33 -7.89 0.07
N CYS A 50 -2.83 -8.82 0.88
CA CYS A 50 -3.15 -10.25 0.71
C CYS A 50 -4.58 -10.63 1.12
N ARG A 51 -5.36 -9.71 1.72
CA ARG A 51 -6.77 -9.96 2.03
C ARG A 51 -7.58 -10.15 0.74
N CYS A 52 -8.52 -11.11 0.77
CA CYS A 52 -9.38 -11.46 -0.36
C CYS A 52 -10.84 -11.64 0.07
N GLY A 53 -11.78 -11.54 -0.87
CA GLY A 53 -13.21 -11.74 -0.63
C GLY A 53 -13.74 -10.86 0.51
N ASN A 54 -14.54 -11.44 1.41
CA ASN A 54 -15.14 -10.72 2.54
C ASN A 54 -14.11 -9.98 3.43
N GLN A 55 -12.89 -10.52 3.55
CA GLN A 55 -11.85 -9.88 4.36
C GLN A 55 -11.30 -8.61 3.68
N LEU A 56 -11.27 -8.59 2.35
CA LEU A 56 -10.89 -7.41 1.58
C LEU A 56 -11.97 -6.33 1.70
N GLU A 57 -13.23 -6.72 1.59
CA GLU A 57 -14.37 -5.82 1.78
C GLU A 57 -14.35 -5.19 3.19
N GLU A 58 -14.08 -5.99 4.22
CA GLU A 58 -13.96 -5.50 5.61
C GLU A 58 -12.81 -4.50 5.76
N ALA A 59 -11.65 -4.76 5.16
CA ALA A 59 -10.50 -3.87 5.20
C ALA A 59 -10.77 -2.54 4.49
N VAL A 60 -11.41 -2.58 3.30
CA VAL A 60 -11.80 -1.37 2.56
C VAL A 60 -12.82 -0.57 3.36
N GLU A 61 -13.84 -1.21 3.93
CA GLU A 61 -14.86 -0.54 4.72
C GLU A 61 -14.29 0.04 6.02
N TRP A 62 -13.34 -0.65 6.64
CA TRP A 62 -12.60 -0.10 7.78
C TRP A 62 -11.83 1.17 7.38
N CYS A 63 -11.17 1.20 6.23
CA CYS A 63 -10.45 2.39 5.75
C CYS A 63 -11.40 3.56 5.50
N ARG A 64 -12.60 3.32 4.95
CA ARG A 64 -13.63 4.36 4.75
C ARG A 64 -14.06 5.03 6.06
N LYS A 65 -14.13 4.28 7.16
CA LYS A 65 -14.44 4.84 8.50
C LYS A 65 -13.38 5.83 8.99
N TRP A 66 -12.16 5.74 8.46
CA TRP A 66 -11.07 6.70 8.68
C TRP A 66 -10.98 7.80 7.62
N GLU A 67 -11.95 7.84 6.70
CA GLU A 67 -11.98 8.73 5.53
C GLU A 67 -10.78 8.54 4.60
N LEU A 68 -10.23 7.32 4.56
CA LEU A 68 -9.21 6.92 3.59
C LEU A 68 -9.86 6.09 2.48
N GLU A 69 -9.79 6.64 1.27
CA GLU A 69 -10.27 6.01 0.04
C GLU A 69 -9.09 5.66 -0.88
N PHE A 70 -9.32 4.72 -1.79
CA PHE A 70 -8.32 4.21 -2.72
C PHE A 70 -8.80 4.39 -4.15
N ASP A 71 -7.86 4.67 -5.06
CA ASP A 71 -8.15 4.78 -6.49
C ASP A 71 -8.23 3.40 -7.16
N ALA A 72 -7.58 2.40 -6.56
CA ALA A 72 -7.74 0.98 -6.89
C ALA A 72 -7.49 0.10 -5.65
N VAL A 73 -7.98 -1.12 -5.68
CA VAL A 73 -7.79 -2.13 -4.62
C VAL A 73 -7.33 -3.42 -5.25
N ASN A 74 -6.10 -3.84 -4.96
CA ASN A 74 -5.46 -5.03 -5.55
C ASN A 74 -5.45 -5.08 -7.09
N GLU A 75 -5.57 -3.93 -7.74
CA GLU A 75 -5.60 -3.79 -9.21
C GLU A 75 -4.73 -2.60 -9.64
N ASN A 76 -4.18 -2.66 -10.86
CA ASN A 76 -3.47 -1.53 -11.44
C ASN A 76 -4.44 -0.43 -11.88
N LEU A 77 -3.96 0.81 -11.89
CA LEU A 77 -4.74 1.93 -12.42
C LEU A 77 -4.96 1.78 -13.95
N PRO A 78 -6.07 2.29 -14.50
CA PRO A 78 -6.39 2.14 -15.93
C PRO A 78 -5.27 2.61 -16.87
N GLU A 79 -4.62 3.72 -16.54
CA GLU A 79 -3.49 4.27 -17.31
C GLU A 79 -2.24 3.38 -17.30
N ILE A 80 -2.07 2.58 -16.24
CA ILE A 80 -0.98 1.59 -16.16
C ILE A 80 -1.33 0.37 -17.02
N ILE A 81 -2.58 -0.10 -16.94
CA ILE A 81 -3.06 -1.22 -17.77
C ILE A 81 -2.94 -0.87 -19.25
N GLU A 82 -3.34 0.33 -19.64
CA GLU A 82 -3.20 0.83 -21.02
C GLU A 82 -1.73 0.88 -21.45
N ARG A 83 -0.84 1.40 -20.60
CA ARG A 83 0.58 1.51 -20.87
C ARG A 83 1.26 0.16 -21.12
N TYR A 84 0.90 -0.87 -20.37
CA TYR A 84 1.53 -2.20 -20.45
C TYR A 84 0.73 -3.22 -21.27
N GLY A 85 -0.48 -2.86 -21.73
CA GLY A 85 -1.34 -3.72 -22.56
C GLY A 85 -1.98 -4.90 -21.81
N SER A 86 -1.82 -4.99 -20.49
CA SER A 86 -2.46 -5.99 -19.63
C SER A 86 -2.41 -5.57 -18.17
N ASP A 87 -3.33 -6.09 -17.37
CA ASP A 87 -3.27 -5.95 -15.92
C ASP A 87 -2.31 -7.00 -15.34
N GLY A 88 -1.10 -6.56 -15.04
CA GLY A 88 -0.08 -7.42 -14.46
C GLY A 88 -0.43 -7.80 -13.02
N ARG A 89 -0.12 -9.04 -12.61
CA ARG A 89 -0.31 -9.50 -11.22
C ARG A 89 0.36 -8.60 -10.17
N LYS A 90 1.47 -7.95 -10.53
CA LYS A 90 2.16 -7.00 -9.67
C LYS A 90 1.58 -5.61 -9.89
N ILE A 91 1.25 -4.92 -8.79
CA ILE A 91 0.85 -3.51 -8.82
C ILE A 91 2.06 -2.65 -9.16
N TYR A 92 1.92 -1.81 -10.17
CA TYR A 92 2.84 -0.74 -10.47
C TYR A 92 2.62 0.42 -9.49
N ALA A 93 3.69 0.85 -8.82
CA ALA A 93 3.69 2.04 -7.98
C ALA A 93 5.07 2.69 -7.99
N ASP A 94 5.11 3.99 -7.73
CA ASP A 94 6.36 4.72 -7.52
C ASP A 94 6.93 4.45 -6.12
N VAL A 95 6.05 4.16 -5.15
CA VAL A 95 6.38 3.81 -3.77
C VAL A 95 5.52 2.65 -3.30
N TYR A 96 6.15 1.73 -2.59
CA TYR A 96 5.49 0.65 -1.83
C TYR A 96 5.70 0.93 -0.35
N ILE A 97 4.61 1.06 0.40
CA ILE A 97 4.63 1.21 1.86
C ILE A 97 4.14 -0.12 2.44
N ASP A 98 5.04 -0.88 3.07
CA ASP A 98 4.81 -2.26 3.46
C ASP A 98 5.69 -2.65 4.65
N ASP A 99 5.12 -3.26 5.68
CA ASP A 99 5.83 -3.67 6.90
C ASP A 99 6.86 -4.78 6.65
N LYS A 100 6.71 -5.55 5.56
CA LYS A 100 7.65 -6.60 5.13
C LYS A 100 8.69 -6.08 4.13
N SER A 101 8.67 -4.80 3.78
CA SER A 101 9.73 -4.22 2.95
C SER A 101 11.06 -4.14 3.70
N CYS A 102 12.17 -4.25 2.96
CA CYS A 102 13.51 -4.07 3.51
C CYS A 102 14.38 -3.24 2.56
N PHE A 103 15.46 -2.66 3.08
CA PHE A 103 16.51 -2.03 2.27
C PHE A 103 17.65 -3.02 2.02
N PRO A 104 17.63 -3.80 0.92
CA PRO A 104 18.60 -4.87 0.70
C PRO A 104 20.04 -4.38 0.51
N TRP A 105 20.25 -3.08 0.29
CA TRP A 105 21.59 -2.48 0.12
C TRP A 105 22.15 -1.82 1.39
N GLU A 106 21.37 -1.72 2.48
CA GLU A 106 21.84 -1.19 3.77
C GLU A 106 22.36 -2.28 4.72
N VAL A 107 22.53 -3.49 4.20
CA VAL A 107 23.18 -4.59 4.92
C VAL A 107 24.62 -4.20 5.24
N LYS A 108 24.93 -3.98 6.52
CA LYS A 108 26.31 -3.88 6.99
C LYS A 108 27.04 -5.15 6.58
N LYS A 109 28.23 -5.01 5.99
CA LYS A 109 29.04 -6.08 5.38
C LYS A 109 29.30 -7.33 6.24
N ASP A 110 29.03 -7.28 7.55
CA ASP A 110 29.41 -8.32 8.51
C ASP A 110 28.24 -9.03 9.20
N GLU A 111 26.99 -8.70 8.88
CA GLU A 111 25.83 -9.46 9.39
C GLU A 111 25.35 -10.44 8.33
N LYS A 112 25.33 -11.73 8.68
CA LYS A 112 24.75 -12.78 7.82
C LYS A 112 23.29 -12.40 7.56
N VAL A 113 22.99 -12.12 6.30
CA VAL A 113 21.64 -11.89 5.81
C VAL A 113 20.88 -13.21 5.95
N GLY A 114 19.94 -13.26 6.89
CA GLY A 114 18.92 -14.31 6.96
C GLY A 114 17.71 -13.93 6.10
N LEU A 115 17.95 -13.67 4.81
CA LEU A 115 16.90 -13.68 3.78
C LEU A 115 16.80 -15.10 3.22
#